data_AF-A0A2H9NXX5-F1
#
_entry.id   AF-A0A2H9NXX5-F1
#
_cell.length_a   1.000
_cell.length_b   1.000
_cell.length_c   1.000
_cell.angle_alpha   90.00
_cell.angle_beta   90.00
_cell.angle_gamma   90.00
#
_symmetry.space_group_name_H-M   'P 1'
#
loop_
_entity.id
_entity.type
_entity.pdbx_description
1 polymer ?
#
loop_
_entity_poly.entity_id
_entity_poly.type
_entity_poly.pdbx_seq_one_letter_code
_entity_poly.pdbx_strand_id
1 'polypeptide(L)'
;MKQKPEKIIYDNQKLILNKIVDFIRTILNENVKEAYLFGSVVNGKFGKYAENYKSHEGSDIDLIVFIKNRKVPNNWKYLNTEKTFWKLYRAGKIEINGITHKVDALVVKNGEEEIARKSDIFKGKVLRLK
;
A
#
# COMPACT_ATOMS: atom_id res chain seq x y z
N MET A 1 19.55 11.92 13.40
CA MET A 1 18.47 11.04 12.88
C MET A 1 19.04 9.65 12.70
N LYS A 2 18.38 8.57 13.17
CA LYS A 2 18.86 7.20 12.90
C LYS A 2 18.81 6.93 11.38
N GLN A 3 19.91 6.43 10.83
CA GLN A 3 19.99 6.01 9.43
C GLN A 3 18.96 4.90 9.16
N LYS A 4 18.39 4.88 7.96
CA LYS A 4 17.48 3.81 7.57
C LYS A 4 18.30 2.52 7.42
N PRO A 5 17.95 1.42 8.11
CA PRO A 5 18.69 0.17 8.03
C PRO A 5 18.61 -0.43 6.64
N GLU A 6 19.59 -1.28 6.34
CA GLU A 6 19.61 -2.07 5.13
C GLU A 6 18.33 -2.92 5.00
N LYS A 7 17.82 -3.01 3.78
CA LYS A 7 16.65 -3.82 3.45
C LYS A 7 17.09 -5.10 2.77
N ILE A 8 16.78 -6.23 3.39
CA ILE A 8 17.01 -7.57 2.86
C ILE A 8 15.80 -7.94 1.99
N ILE A 9 16.01 -8.04 0.69
CA ILE A 9 14.97 -8.41 -0.29
C ILE A 9 14.67 -9.90 -0.16
N TYR A 10 13.40 -10.29 -0.17
CA TYR A 10 13.03 -11.70 -0.15
C TYR A 10 13.26 -12.36 -1.52
N ASP A 11 13.71 -13.61 -1.54
CA ASP A 11 13.98 -14.31 -2.82
C ASP A 11 12.69 -14.70 -3.56
N ASN A 12 11.60 -14.96 -2.83
CA ASN A 12 10.34 -15.47 -3.37
C ASN A 12 9.33 -14.36 -3.73
N GLN A 13 9.78 -13.26 -4.36
CA GLN A 13 8.96 -12.07 -4.68
C GLN A 13 7.61 -12.39 -5.37
N LYS A 14 7.59 -13.34 -6.32
CA LYS A 14 6.36 -13.71 -7.05
C LYS A 14 5.31 -14.35 -6.15
N LEU A 15 5.71 -15.26 -5.26
CA LEU A 15 4.81 -15.90 -4.30
C LEU A 15 4.27 -14.88 -3.30
N ILE A 16 5.13 -13.99 -2.83
CA ILE A 16 4.76 -12.89 -1.94
C ILE A 16 3.77 -11.93 -2.60
N LEU A 17 4.01 -11.55 -3.85
CA LEU A 17 3.09 -10.71 -4.61
C LEU A 17 1.69 -11.34 -4.68
N ASN A 18 1.59 -12.62 -5.02
CA ASN A 18 0.31 -13.32 -5.07
C ASN A 18 -0.39 -13.32 -3.70
N LYS A 19 0.34 -13.66 -2.63
CA LYS A 19 -0.19 -13.62 -1.25
C LYS A 19 -0.72 -12.24 -0.87
N ILE A 20 0.02 -11.19 -1.22
CA ILE A 20 -0.37 -9.79 -0.97
C ILE A 20 -1.62 -9.43 -1.78
N VAL A 21 -1.67 -9.78 -3.07
CA VAL A 21 -2.84 -9.54 -3.94
C VAL A 21 -4.08 -10.22 -3.38
N ASP A 22 -3.98 -11.48 -2.99
CA ASP A 22 -5.10 -12.25 -2.43
C ASP A 22 -5.59 -11.62 -1.11
N PHE A 23 -4.66 -11.25 -0.23
CA PHE A 23 -5.01 -10.53 1.01
C PHE A 23 -5.66 -9.16 0.73
N ILE A 24 -5.16 -8.38 -0.22
CA ILE A 24 -5.75 -7.08 -0.51
C ILE A 24 -7.16 -7.23 -1.03
N ARG A 25 -7.41 -8.21 -1.90
CA ARG A 25 -8.75 -8.48 -2.43
C ARG A 25 -9.77 -8.76 -1.33
N THR A 26 -9.38 -9.36 -0.20
CA THR A 26 -10.30 -9.61 0.92
C THR A 26 -10.64 -8.36 1.72
N ILE A 27 -9.81 -7.31 1.69
CA ILE A 27 -10.05 -6.05 2.40
C ILE A 27 -10.66 -4.95 1.50
N LEU A 28 -10.72 -5.15 0.17
CA LEU A 28 -11.38 -4.23 -0.76
C LEU A 28 -12.89 -4.49 -0.81
N ASN A 29 -13.69 -3.61 -0.22
CA ASN A 29 -15.16 -3.73 -0.25
C ASN A 29 -15.80 -3.11 -1.51
N GLU A 30 -17.13 -3.13 -1.57
CA GLU A 30 -17.95 -2.60 -2.67
C GLU A 30 -17.84 -1.09 -2.89
N ASN A 31 -17.40 -0.34 -1.87
CA ASN A 31 -17.18 1.10 -1.94
C ASN A 31 -15.90 1.46 -2.71
N VAL A 32 -14.96 0.52 -2.85
CA VAL A 32 -13.77 0.70 -3.69
C VAL A 32 -14.16 0.54 -5.16
N LYS A 33 -13.93 1.61 -5.94
CA LYS A 33 -14.08 1.66 -7.39
C LYS A 33 -12.89 1.01 -8.09
N GLU A 34 -11.68 1.46 -7.73
CA GLU A 34 -10.43 0.97 -8.31
C GLU A 34 -9.36 0.87 -7.22
N ALA A 35 -8.44 -0.07 -7.38
CA ALA A 35 -7.31 -0.23 -6.48
C ALA A 35 -6.05 -0.60 -7.25
N TYR A 36 -4.92 0.02 -6.90
CA TYR A 36 -3.63 -0.20 -7.53
C TYR A 36 -2.56 -0.45 -6.47
N LEU A 37 -1.84 -1.55 -6.60
CA LEU A 37 -0.59 -1.79 -5.89
C LEU A 37 0.54 -1.03 -6.56
N PHE A 38 1.42 -0.44 -5.76
CA PHE A 38 2.64 0.19 -6.25
C PHE A 38 3.81 -0.03 -5.27
N GLY A 39 4.94 0.62 -5.52
CA GLY A 39 6.07 0.60 -4.59
C GLY A 39 6.83 -0.72 -4.58
N SER A 40 7.33 -1.11 -3.41
CA SER A 40 8.33 -2.19 -3.28
C SER A 40 7.82 -3.56 -3.78
N VAL A 41 6.54 -3.86 -3.56
CA VAL A 41 5.87 -5.11 -3.94
C VAL A 41 5.94 -5.35 -5.44
N VAL A 42 5.47 -4.40 -6.26
CA VAL A 42 5.40 -4.57 -7.72
C VAL A 42 6.76 -4.46 -8.40
N ASN A 43 7.72 -3.81 -7.74
CA ASN A 43 9.08 -3.62 -8.24
C ASN A 43 10.03 -4.78 -7.86
N GLY A 44 9.54 -5.84 -7.22
CA GLY A 44 10.38 -6.99 -6.82
C GLY A 44 11.44 -6.62 -5.77
N LYS A 45 11.16 -5.58 -4.97
CA LYS A 45 12.05 -5.07 -3.92
C LYS A 45 11.40 -5.19 -2.54
N PHE A 46 10.45 -6.11 -2.36
CA PHE A 46 9.79 -6.34 -1.09
C PHE A 46 10.70 -7.11 -0.14
N GLY A 47 10.73 -6.74 1.13
CA GLY A 47 11.72 -7.30 2.04
C GLY A 47 11.55 -6.80 3.46
N LYS A 48 12.43 -7.30 4.33
CA LYS A 48 12.54 -6.89 5.74
C LYS A 48 13.71 -5.93 5.95
N TYR A 49 13.68 -5.17 7.02
CA TYR A 49 14.84 -4.41 7.47
C TYR A 49 15.74 -5.27 8.35
N ALA A 50 17.04 -5.04 8.32
CA ALA A 50 17.99 -5.74 9.19
C ALA A 50 17.71 -5.46 10.68
N GLU A 51 17.21 -4.26 10.98
CA GLU A 51 16.80 -3.83 12.31
C GLU A 51 15.46 -3.08 12.26
N ASN A 52 14.76 -3.02 13.39
CA ASN A 52 13.49 -2.29 13.49
C ASN A 52 13.69 -0.79 13.29
N TYR A 53 13.02 -0.23 12.27
CA TYR A 53 13.09 1.19 11.94
C TYR A 53 11.75 1.87 12.10
N LYS A 54 11.61 2.79 13.08
CA LYS A 54 10.35 3.52 13.37
C LYS A 54 9.14 2.59 13.53
N SER A 55 9.34 1.44 14.18
CA SER A 55 8.33 0.38 14.33
C SER A 55 7.90 -0.27 13.01
N HIS A 56 8.78 -0.27 12.00
CA HIS A 56 8.67 -1.07 10.79
C HIS A 56 9.76 -2.14 10.81
N GLU A 57 9.33 -3.39 10.73
CA GLU A 57 10.20 -4.57 10.61
C GLU A 57 10.46 -4.91 9.14
N GLY A 58 9.62 -4.41 8.23
CA GLY A 58 9.78 -4.61 6.81
C GLY A 58 9.06 -3.58 5.96
N SER A 59 9.02 -3.87 4.65
CA SER A 59 8.43 -2.99 3.65
C SER A 59 6.93 -2.82 3.88
N ASP A 60 6.43 -1.59 3.77
CA ASP A 60 5.00 -1.35 3.73
C ASP A 60 4.44 -1.80 2.35
N ILE A 61 3.14 -2.07 2.32
CA ILE A 61 2.39 -2.45 1.13
C ILE A 61 1.55 -1.23 0.73
N ASP A 62 1.94 -0.60 -0.37
CA ASP A 62 1.36 0.68 -0.77
C ASP A 62 0.23 0.49 -1.79
N LEU A 63 -0.95 1.04 -1.46
CA LEU A 63 -2.15 1.03 -2.31
C LEU A 63 -2.56 2.45 -2.72
N ILE A 64 -3.01 2.62 -3.95
CA ILE A 64 -3.85 3.75 -4.36
C ILE A 64 -5.28 3.24 -4.50
N VAL A 65 -6.23 3.95 -3.91
CA VAL A 65 -7.63 3.53 -3.83
C VAL A 65 -8.54 4.67 -4.26
N PHE A 66 -9.40 4.38 -5.23
CA PHE A 66 -10.48 5.28 -5.65
C PHE A 66 -11.79 4.76 -5.08
N ILE A 67 -12.58 5.62 -4.45
CA ILE A 67 -13.84 5.25 -3.78
C ILE A 67 -15.05 5.80 -4.54
N LYS A 68 -16.17 5.06 -4.55
CA LYS A 68 -17.38 5.44 -5.32
C LYS A 68 -18.18 6.57 -4.68
N ASN A 69 -18.44 6.48 -3.37
CA ASN A 69 -19.44 7.30 -2.68
C ASN A 69 -18.84 8.08 -1.49
N ARG A 70 -17.56 8.46 -1.57
CA ARG A 70 -16.82 9.15 -0.48
C ARG A 70 -16.74 8.38 0.85
N LYS A 71 -17.19 7.12 0.86
CA LYS A 71 -17.14 6.23 2.03
C LYS A 71 -15.91 5.36 1.97
N VAL A 72 -14.93 5.67 2.82
CA VAL A 72 -13.79 4.79 3.09
C VAL A 72 -14.28 3.60 3.93
N PRO A 73 -13.75 2.38 3.74
CA PRO A 73 -14.09 1.26 4.60
C PRO A 73 -13.91 1.59 6.09
N ASN A 74 -14.91 1.29 6.91
CA ASN A 74 -14.94 1.69 8.34
C ASN A 74 -13.80 1.09 9.17
N ASN A 75 -13.28 -0.07 8.76
CA ASN A 75 -12.17 -0.74 9.41
C ASN A 75 -10.80 -0.13 9.07
N TRP A 76 -10.74 0.85 8.17
CA TRP A 76 -9.51 1.53 7.79
C TRP A 76 -9.24 2.71 8.71
N LYS A 77 -8.04 2.76 9.31
CA LYS A 77 -7.67 3.81 10.26
C LYS A 77 -6.98 4.97 9.55
N TYR A 78 -7.53 6.17 9.63
CA TYR A 78 -6.86 7.38 9.15
C TYR A 78 -5.55 7.63 9.92
N LEU A 79 -4.46 7.91 9.21
CA LEU A 79 -3.13 8.10 9.80
C LEU A 79 -2.74 9.58 9.93
N ASN A 80 -3.71 10.49 9.93
CA ASN A 80 -3.49 11.95 10.05
C ASN A 80 -2.47 12.50 9.04
N THR A 81 -2.40 11.88 7.86
CA THR A 81 -1.50 12.27 6.78
C THR A 81 -2.32 12.44 5.51
N GLU A 82 -2.21 13.60 4.88
CA GLU A 82 -2.86 13.89 3.61
C GLU A 82 -1.99 14.77 2.72
N LYS A 83 -2.29 14.72 1.42
CA LYS A 83 -1.71 15.58 0.39
C LYS A 83 -2.84 16.14 -0.47
N THR A 84 -2.48 16.88 -1.52
CA THR A 84 -3.41 17.52 -2.45
C THR A 84 -4.53 16.57 -2.87
N PHE A 85 -4.18 15.42 -3.43
CA PHE A 85 -5.16 14.51 -4.03
C PHE A 85 -5.52 13.27 -3.19
N TRP A 86 -4.93 13.07 -2.00
CA TRP A 86 -5.15 11.85 -1.23
C TRP A 86 -5.07 12.02 0.29
N LYS A 87 -5.67 11.07 1.01
CA LYS A 87 -5.56 10.85 2.46
C LYS A 87 -5.01 9.44 2.73
N LEU A 88 -4.12 9.29 3.70
CA LEU A 88 -3.48 8.02 4.03
C LEU A 88 -4.23 7.28 5.13
N TYR A 89 -4.54 6.01 4.87
CA TYR A 89 -5.20 5.10 5.79
C TYR A 89 -4.40 3.82 5.97
N ARG A 90 -4.40 3.27 7.18
CA ARG A 90 -3.99 1.89 7.44
C ARG A 90 -5.17 0.98 7.10
N ALA A 91 -5.04 0.23 6.01
CA ALA A 91 -6.07 -0.67 5.50
C ALA A 91 -6.00 -2.08 6.13
N GLY A 92 -4.82 -2.48 6.60
CA GLY A 92 -4.63 -3.79 7.21
C GLY A 92 -3.19 -4.09 7.59
N LYS A 93 -2.94 -5.33 8.01
CA LYS A 93 -1.63 -5.90 8.26
C LYS A 93 -1.62 -7.35 7.80
N ILE A 94 -0.51 -7.83 7.27
CA ILE A 94 -0.32 -9.22 6.85
C ILE A 94 1.05 -9.71 7.34
N GLU A 95 1.11 -10.95 7.80
CA GLU A 95 2.37 -11.58 8.17
C GLU A 95 2.98 -12.32 6.96
N ILE A 96 4.24 -12.05 6.67
CA ILE A 96 5.02 -12.67 5.60
C ILE A 96 6.39 -13.02 6.16
N ASN A 97 6.75 -14.30 6.14
CA ASN A 97 8.01 -14.82 6.70
C ASN A 97 8.26 -14.38 8.16
N GLY A 98 7.20 -14.41 8.98
CA GLY A 98 7.26 -14.02 10.40
C GLY A 98 7.33 -12.51 10.65
N ILE A 99 7.27 -11.68 9.61
CA ILE A 99 7.32 -10.22 9.71
C ILE A 99 5.95 -9.61 9.44
N THR A 100 5.53 -8.69 10.30
CA THR A 100 4.27 -7.96 10.10
C THR A 100 4.48 -6.80 9.12
N HIS A 101 3.87 -6.91 7.94
CA HIS A 101 3.84 -5.88 6.92
C HIS A 101 2.52 -5.11 6.98
N LYS A 102 2.60 -3.79 6.93
CA LYS A 102 1.44 -2.89 7.01
C LYS A 102 0.92 -2.58 5.62
N VAL A 103 -0.40 -2.55 5.45
CA VAL A 103 -1.03 -2.10 4.20
C VAL A 103 -1.50 -0.67 4.37
N ASP A 104 -0.90 0.21 3.60
CA ASP A 104 -1.12 1.65 3.61
C ASP A 104 -1.80 2.08 2.32
N ALA A 105 -2.99 2.67 2.44
CA ALA A 105 -3.84 3.06 1.33
C ALA A 105 -3.90 4.59 1.20
N LEU A 106 -3.42 5.08 0.07
CA LEU A 106 -3.66 6.43 -0.43
C LEU A 106 -5.06 6.47 -1.03
N VAL A 107 -6.02 6.89 -0.23
CA VAL A 107 -7.40 7.07 -0.67
C VAL A 107 -7.49 8.41 -1.39
N VAL A 108 -7.81 8.37 -2.68
CA VAL A 108 -7.96 9.54 -3.53
C VAL A 108 -9.18 10.35 -3.07
N LYS A 109 -9.00 11.67 -2.93
CA LYS A 109 -10.07 12.60 -2.57
C LYS A 109 -11.04 12.72 -3.75
N ASN A 110 -12.32 12.89 -3.45
CA ASN A 110 -13.36 13.00 -4.47
C ASN A 110 -13.15 14.25 -5.35
N GLY A 111 -13.15 14.08 -6.67
CA GLY A 111 -12.87 15.17 -7.63
C GLY A 111 -11.40 15.31 -7.98
N GLU A 112 -10.51 14.61 -7.30
CA GLU A 112 -9.05 14.65 -7.51
C GLU A 112 -8.56 13.45 -8.34
N GLU A 113 -9.46 12.67 -8.94
CA GLU A 113 -9.13 11.42 -9.62
C GLU A 113 -8.21 11.62 -10.82
N GLU A 114 -8.42 12.70 -11.58
CA GLU A 114 -7.59 13.03 -12.73
C GLU A 114 -6.18 13.45 -12.29
N ILE A 115 -6.07 14.25 -11.23
CA ILE A 115 -4.80 14.68 -10.64
C ILE A 115 -4.03 13.45 -10.13
N ALA A 116 -4.72 12.53 -9.46
CA ALA A 116 -4.14 11.28 -9.00
C ALA A 116 -3.54 10.48 -10.17
N ARG A 117 -4.27 10.32 -11.29
CA ARG A 117 -3.80 9.57 -12.47
C ARG A 117 -2.63 10.22 -13.19
N LYS A 118 -2.51 11.54 -13.14
CA LYS A 118 -1.37 12.28 -13.72
C LYS A 118 -0.15 12.34 -12.78
N SER A 119 -0.29 11.90 -11.54
CA SER A 119 0.81 11.89 -10.56
C SER A 119 1.94 10.94 -10.96
N ASP A 120 3.13 11.18 -10.42
CA ASP A 120 4.32 10.37 -10.72
C ASP A 120 4.17 8.90 -10.26
N ILE A 121 3.23 8.61 -9.35
CA ILE A 121 2.99 7.22 -8.93
C ILE A 121 2.50 6.38 -10.12
N PHE A 122 1.62 6.93 -10.96
CA PHE A 122 1.09 6.24 -12.14
C PHE A 122 2.04 6.28 -13.35
N LYS A 123 3.11 7.08 -13.30
CA LYS A 123 4.21 6.99 -14.28
C LYS A 123 5.12 5.79 -14.00
N GLY A 124 5.12 5.28 -12.77
CA GLY A 124 5.86 4.08 -12.37
C GLY A 124 5.11 2.78 -12.64
N LYS A 125 5.74 1.66 -12.25
CA LYS A 125 5.08 0.36 -12.28
C LYS A 125 3.96 0.31 -11.24
N VAL A 126 2.75 0.03 -11.71
CA VAL A 126 1.56 -0.20 -10.87
C VAL A 126 0.88 -1.49 -11.29
N LEU A 127 0.21 -2.17 -10.36
CA LEU A 127 -0.59 -3.35 -10.62
C LEU A 127 -2.04 -3.07 -10.23
N ARG A 128 -2.95 -3.09 -11.21
CA ARG A 128 -4.38 -2.94 -10.97
C ARG A 128 -4.97 -4.19 -10.33
N LEU A 129 -5.75 -4.00 -9.27
CA LEU A 129 -6.39 -5.07 -8.50
C LEU A 129 -7.92 -5.11 -8.64
N LYS A 130 -8.52 -3.95 -8.92
CA LYS A 130 -9.96 -3.71 -9.12
C LYS A 130 -10.14 -2.55 -10.08
#